data_AF-A0A496RAA0-F1
#
_entry.id   AF-A0A496RAA0-F1
#
_cell.length_a   1.000
_cell.length_b   1.000
_cell.length_c   1.000
_cell.angle_alpha   90.00
_cell.angle_beta   90.00
_cell.angle_gamma   90.00
#
_symmetry.space_group_name_H-M   'P 1'
#
loop_
_entity.id
_entity.type
_entity.pdbx_description
1 polymer ?
#
loop_
_entity_poly.entity_id
_entity_poly.type
_entity_poly.pdbx_seq_one_letter_code
_entity_poly.pdbx_strand_id
1 'polypeptide(L)'
;KVLDACGSYSEVYLAMSATTKVSDVKELLQQFEPFNYRSVILTKLDETMRIGNIVSVLYEKRKTLTYITDGQVVPQDIESASVMRLLKNLEGFNLNKNRLYVKFKEREGVESYD
;
A
#
# COMPACT_ATOMS: atom_id res chain seq x y z
N LYS A 1 17.59 -19.74 -0.33
CA LYS A 1 17.61 -18.28 -0.09
C LYS A 1 17.46 -18.05 1.42
N VAL A 2 17.99 -16.97 1.99
CA VAL A 2 17.97 -16.71 3.47
C VAL A 2 16.57 -16.87 4.07
N LEU A 3 15.53 -16.48 3.32
CA LEU A 3 14.13 -16.55 3.77
C LEU A 3 13.55 -17.97 3.80
N ASP A 4 14.16 -18.95 3.15
CA ASP A 4 13.67 -20.35 3.16
C ASP A 4 13.79 -20.96 4.57
N ALA A 5 14.65 -20.40 5.42
CA ALA A 5 14.81 -20.79 6.82
C ALA A 5 13.58 -20.46 7.69
N CYS A 6 12.68 -19.58 7.25
CA CYS A 6 11.46 -19.24 7.96
C CYS A 6 10.39 -20.34 7.89
N GLY A 7 10.56 -21.32 6.99
CA GLY A 7 9.64 -22.44 6.80
C GLY A 7 8.69 -22.25 5.62
N SER A 8 8.12 -23.37 5.13
CA SER A 8 7.30 -23.41 3.90
C SER A 8 5.95 -22.69 4.00
N TYR A 9 5.52 -22.33 5.21
CA TYR A 9 4.25 -21.65 5.47
C TYR A 9 4.39 -20.14 5.69
N SER A 10 5.60 -19.60 5.58
CA SER A 10 5.83 -18.16 5.75
C SER A 10 5.42 -17.37 4.52
N GLU A 11 4.77 -16.24 4.74
CA GLU A 11 4.53 -15.24 3.71
C GLU A 11 5.55 -14.11 3.82
N VAL A 12 6.14 -13.74 2.68
CA VAL A 12 7.14 -12.68 2.61
C VAL A 12 6.49 -11.43 2.03
N TYR A 13 6.62 -10.31 2.73
CA TYR A 13 6.14 -9.00 2.27
C TYR A 13 7.30 -8.02 2.21
N LEU A 14 7.27 -7.12 1.23
CA LEU A 14 8.24 -6.03 1.11
C LEU A 14 7.67 -4.77 1.78
N ALA A 15 8.28 -4.32 2.87
CA ALA A 15 7.93 -3.05 3.50
C ALA A 15 8.70 -1.89 2.85
N MET A 16 8.01 -0.82 2.48
CA MET A 16 8.61 0.41 1.94
C MET A 16 7.91 1.66 2.47
N SER A 17 8.62 2.78 2.56
CA SER A 17 8.04 4.05 3.00
C SER A 17 7.31 4.77 1.86
N ALA A 18 6.16 5.37 2.16
CA ALA A 18 5.46 6.26 1.25
C ALA A 18 6.26 7.53 0.90
N THR A 19 7.27 7.87 1.70
CA THR A 19 8.17 9.02 1.47
C THR A 19 9.38 8.68 0.61
N THR A 20 9.55 7.41 0.21
CA THR A 20 10.67 6.98 -0.64
C THR A 20 10.58 7.62 -2.04
N LYS A 21 11.72 8.08 -2.57
CA LYS A 21 11.79 8.66 -3.92
C LYS A 21 11.41 7.61 -4.97
N VAL A 22 10.76 8.06 -6.03
CA VAL A 22 10.24 7.19 -7.11
C VAL A 22 11.34 6.37 -7.78
N SER A 23 12.52 6.97 -7.98
CA SER A 23 13.72 6.28 -8.50
C SER A 23 14.07 5.07 -7.65
N ASP A 24 14.05 5.27 -6.34
CA ASP A 24 14.49 4.28 -5.36
C ASP A 24 13.40 3.20 -5.19
N VAL A 25 12.11 3.55 -5.28
CA VAL A 25 11.02 2.56 -5.31
C VAL A 25 11.17 1.59 -6.49
N LYS A 26 11.50 2.09 -7.68
CA LYS A 26 11.71 1.23 -8.87
C LYS A 26 12.87 0.25 -8.64
N GLU A 27 13.97 0.73 -8.07
CA GLU A 27 15.15 -0.06 -7.77
C GLU A 27 14.88 -1.10 -6.68
N LEU A 28 14.23 -0.70 -5.58
CA LEU A 28 13.86 -1.60 -4.48
C LEU A 28 12.99 -2.76 -4.98
N LEU A 29 11.91 -2.47 -5.70
CA LEU A 29 11.03 -3.53 -6.22
C LEU A 29 11.82 -4.54 -7.05
N GLN A 30 12.74 -4.08 -7.89
CA GLN A 30 13.57 -4.93 -8.74
C GLN A 30 14.62 -5.72 -7.96
N GLN A 31 15.34 -5.08 -7.04
CA GLN A 31 16.38 -5.72 -6.23
C GLN A 31 15.81 -6.80 -5.31
N PHE A 32 14.57 -6.63 -4.85
CA PHE A 32 13.91 -7.58 -3.96
C PHE A 32 13.12 -8.68 -4.70
N GLU A 33 12.97 -8.64 -6.03
CA GLU A 33 12.34 -9.73 -6.81
C GLU A 33 12.89 -11.13 -6.50
N PRO A 34 14.22 -11.34 -6.33
CA PRO A 34 14.75 -12.66 -6.01
C PRO A 34 14.20 -13.24 -4.71
N PHE A 35 13.64 -12.44 -3.80
CA PHE A 35 13.03 -12.94 -2.56
C PHE A 35 11.59 -13.41 -2.74
N ASN A 36 10.99 -13.24 -3.93
CA ASN A 36 9.63 -13.66 -4.25
C ASN A 36 8.60 -13.16 -3.22
N TYR A 37 8.69 -11.89 -2.84
CA TYR A 37 7.73 -11.26 -1.93
C TYR A 37 6.33 -11.25 -2.56
N ARG A 38 5.33 -11.61 -1.75
CA ARG A 38 3.92 -11.74 -2.14
C ARG A 38 3.31 -10.39 -2.51
N SER A 39 3.58 -9.37 -1.70
CA SER A 39 2.95 -8.05 -1.82
C SER A 39 3.76 -7.00 -1.05
N VAL A 40 3.37 -5.74 -1.20
CA VAL A 40 4.01 -4.59 -0.54
C VAL A 40 3.21 -4.16 0.69
N ILE A 41 3.93 -3.74 1.73
CA ILE A 41 3.40 -2.97 2.86
C ILE A 41 3.94 -1.54 2.72
N LEU A 42 3.04 -0.57 2.60
CA LEU A 42 3.41 0.84 2.44
C LEU A 42 3.28 1.58 3.76
N THR A 43 4.39 1.98 4.35
CA THR A 43 4.41 2.65 5.66
C THR A 43 4.40 4.17 5.52
N LYS A 44 4.15 4.88 6.62
CA LYS A 44 4.32 6.35 6.71
C LYS A 44 3.43 7.13 5.73
N LEU A 45 2.22 6.64 5.49
CA LEU A 45 1.29 7.25 4.54
C LEU A 45 0.87 8.67 4.98
N ASP A 46 0.79 8.92 6.28
CA ASP A 46 0.53 10.22 6.91
C ASP A 46 1.61 11.28 6.64
N GLU A 47 2.84 10.85 6.35
CA GLU A 47 3.96 11.75 6.07
C GLU A 47 3.95 12.32 4.64
N THR A 48 3.00 11.94 3.78
CA THR A 48 2.97 12.38 2.38
C THR A 48 1.56 12.45 1.75
N MET A 49 1.40 13.40 0.84
CA MET A 49 0.22 13.52 -0.05
C MET A 49 0.56 13.19 -1.51
N ARG A 50 1.77 12.66 -1.78
CA ARG A 50 2.31 12.45 -3.12
C ARG A 50 2.42 10.98 -3.49
N ILE A 51 1.42 10.18 -3.10
CA ILE A 51 1.49 8.72 -3.23
C ILE A 51 1.24 8.23 -4.67
N GLY A 52 0.72 9.10 -5.55
CA GLY A 52 0.36 8.75 -6.93
C GLY A 52 1.55 8.19 -7.74
N ASN A 53 2.76 8.67 -7.46
CA ASN A 53 3.96 8.16 -8.12
C ASN A 53 4.25 6.71 -7.69
N ILE A 54 4.09 6.37 -6.41
CA ILE A 54 4.28 5.01 -5.91
C ILE A 54 3.24 4.07 -6.52
N VAL A 55 1.97 4.49 -6.54
CA VAL A 55 0.90 3.72 -7.20
C VAL A 55 1.21 3.46 -8.67
N SER A 56 1.74 4.46 -9.38
CA SER A 56 2.13 4.33 -10.78
C SER A 56 3.24 3.29 -10.98
N VAL A 57 4.26 3.31 -10.11
CA VAL A 57 5.36 2.34 -10.16
C VAL A 57 4.89 0.93 -9.81
N LEU A 58 4.05 0.77 -8.80
CA LEU A 58 3.48 -0.53 -8.42
C LEU A 58 2.66 -1.11 -9.58
N TYR A 59 1.85 -0.28 -10.25
CA TYR A 59 1.12 -0.69 -11.45
C TYR A 59 2.05 -1.13 -12.58
N GLU A 60 3.09 -0.33 -12.90
CA GLU A 60 4.10 -0.65 -13.92
C GLU A 60 4.81 -1.99 -13.64
N LYS A 61 5.15 -2.25 -12.37
CA LYS A 61 5.84 -3.47 -11.92
C LYS A 61 4.91 -4.63 -11.59
N ARG A 62 3.59 -4.46 -11.76
CA ARG A 62 2.55 -5.45 -11.43
C ARG A 62 2.62 -5.94 -9.98
N LYS A 63 2.84 -5.02 -9.04
CA LYS A 63 2.91 -5.30 -7.60
C LYS A 63 1.68 -4.80 -6.89
N THR A 64 1.22 -5.59 -5.92
CA THR A 64 0.05 -5.30 -5.09
C THR A 64 0.45 -4.65 -3.77
N LEU A 65 -0.51 -3.99 -3.13
CA LEU A 65 -0.42 -3.52 -1.75
C LEU A 65 -1.37 -4.36 -0.90
N THR A 66 -0.90 -4.80 0.27
CA THR A 66 -1.74 -5.55 1.22
C THR A 66 -2.02 -4.75 2.47
N TYR A 67 -1.03 -4.04 3.00
CA TYR A 67 -1.19 -3.21 4.19
C TYR A 67 -0.62 -1.82 3.98
N ILE A 68 -1.16 -0.87 4.73
CA ILE A 68 -0.63 0.49 4.86
C ILE A 68 -0.50 0.86 6.33
N THR A 69 0.41 1.79 6.64
CA THR A 69 0.47 2.42 7.96
C THR A 69 0.37 3.94 7.83
N ASP A 70 -0.38 4.60 8.72
CA ASP A 70 -0.56 6.07 8.73
C ASP A 70 -0.30 6.72 10.11
N GLY A 71 0.56 6.11 10.91
CA GLY A 71 0.95 6.66 12.20
C GLY A 71 1.93 5.77 12.95
N GLN A 72 1.95 5.91 14.28
CA GLN A 72 2.94 5.31 15.18
C GLN A 72 2.33 4.41 16.26
N VAL A 73 1.00 4.40 16.42
CA VAL A 73 0.28 3.69 17.47
C VAL A 73 -0.01 2.26 17.03
N VAL A 74 0.41 1.29 17.86
CA VAL A 74 0.16 -0.14 17.63
C VAL A 74 -0.98 -0.64 18.52
N PRO A 75 -1.95 -1.40 17.99
CA PRO A 75 -2.11 -1.85 16.59
C PRO A 75 -2.93 -0.93 15.69
N GLN A 76 -3.28 0.28 16.13
CA GLN A 76 -4.31 1.12 15.50
C GLN A 76 -3.90 1.66 14.13
N ASP A 77 -2.62 1.94 13.90
CA ASP A 77 -2.16 2.68 12.73
C ASP A 77 -1.69 1.76 11.59
N ILE A 78 -2.09 0.48 11.60
CA ILE A 78 -1.91 -0.47 10.49
C ILE A 78 -3.26 -1.01 10.03
N GLU A 79 -3.50 -0.99 8.72
CA GLU A 79 -4.77 -1.45 8.13
C GLU A 79 -4.55 -2.08 6.75
N SER A 80 -5.54 -2.85 6.29
CA SER A 80 -5.55 -3.37 4.92
C SER A 80 -5.58 -2.24 3.90
N ALA A 81 -4.76 -2.35 2.87
CA ALA A 81 -4.71 -1.37 1.80
C ALA A 81 -6.06 -1.31 1.06
N SER A 82 -6.64 -0.11 0.96
CA SER A 82 -7.89 0.12 0.23
C SER A 82 -7.75 1.29 -0.72
N VAL A 83 -8.55 1.27 -1.80
CA VAL A 83 -8.58 2.37 -2.77
C VAL A 83 -8.91 3.70 -2.11
N MET A 84 -9.87 3.70 -1.18
CA MET A 84 -10.29 4.90 -0.45
C MET A 84 -9.13 5.53 0.32
N ARG A 85 -8.31 4.71 0.97
CA ARG A 85 -7.17 5.20 1.76
C ARG A 85 -6.06 5.73 0.86
N LEU A 86 -5.77 5.08 -0.27
CA LEU A 86 -4.81 5.60 -1.24
C LEU A 86 -5.26 6.93 -1.86
N LEU A 87 -6.53 7.06 -2.23
CA LEU A 87 -7.06 8.29 -2.85
C LEU A 87 -7.07 9.49 -1.89
N LYS A 88 -7.14 9.26 -0.57
CA LYS A 88 -7.04 10.33 0.44
C LYS A 88 -5.68 11.04 0.39
N ASN A 89 -4.62 10.32 0.07
CA ASN A 89 -3.24 10.82 0.00
C ASN A 89 -2.81 11.14 -1.43
N LEU A 90 -3.75 11.36 -2.36
CA LEU A 90 -3.47 11.73 -3.74
C LEU A 90 -3.68 13.25 -3.92
N GLU A 91 -2.57 14.00 -4.02
CA GLU A 91 -2.58 15.45 -4.22
C GLU A 91 -3.48 15.86 -5.40
N GLY A 92 -4.33 16.87 -5.17
CA GLY A 92 -5.28 17.37 -6.17
C GLY A 92 -6.54 16.52 -6.36
N PHE A 93 -6.69 15.40 -5.65
CA PHE A 93 -7.88 14.56 -5.74
C PHE A 93 -8.95 14.96 -4.72
N ASN A 94 -10.01 15.64 -5.20
CA ASN A 94 -11.16 15.97 -4.36
C ASN A 94 -12.11 14.77 -4.24
N LEU A 95 -12.09 14.12 -3.08
CA LEU A 95 -12.97 12.99 -2.76
C LEU A 95 -14.43 13.45 -2.65
N ASN A 96 -15.24 13.23 -3.70
CA ASN A 96 -16.69 13.19 -3.52
C ASN A 96 -17.07 11.86 -2.86
N LYS A 97 -17.15 11.88 -1.53
CA LYS A 97 -17.39 10.69 -0.69
C LYS A 97 -18.62 9.90 -1.12
N ASN A 98 -19.72 10.56 -1.49
CA ASN A 98 -20.96 9.88 -1.89
C ASN A 98 -20.78 9.05 -3.17
N ARG A 99 -20.11 9.60 -4.18
CA ARG A 99 -19.85 8.88 -5.44
C ARG A 99 -18.88 7.70 -5.27
N LEU A 100 -17.86 7.87 -4.44
CA LEU A 100 -16.85 6.84 -4.19
C LEU A 100 -17.42 5.71 -3.33
N TYR A 101 -18.21 6.05 -2.31
CA TYR A 101 -18.90 5.07 -1.50
C TYR A 101 -19.79 4.17 -2.36
N VAL A 102 -20.63 4.73 -3.23
CA VAL A 102 -21.46 3.92 -4.15
C VAL A 102 -20.58 3.02 -5.04
N LYS A 103 -19.48 3.56 -5.60
CA LYS A 103 -18.63 2.84 -6.56
C LYS A 103 -17.78 1.71 -5.93
N PHE A 104 -17.37 1.87 -4.67
CA PHE A 104 -16.45 0.93 -4.01
C PHE A 104 -17.10 0.11 -2.89
N LYS A 105 -18.23 0.53 -2.31
CA LYS A 105 -19.00 -0.29 -1.34
C LYS A 105 -19.47 -1.61 -1.96
N GLU A 106 -19.91 -1.59 -3.21
CA GLU A 106 -20.34 -2.79 -3.94
C GLU A 106 -19.20 -3.80 -4.18
N ARG A 107 -17.94 -3.36 -4.09
CA ARG A 107 -16.76 -4.22 -4.31
C ARG A 107 -16.04 -4.66 -3.04
N GLU A 108 -16.15 -3.88 -1.96
CA GLU A 108 -15.31 -4.04 -0.76
C GLU A 108 -16.11 -4.46 0.50
N GLY A 109 -17.45 -4.51 0.46
CA GLY A 109 -18.25 -5.00 1.59
C GLY A 109 -18.16 -4.16 2.87
N VAL A 110 -17.91 -2.85 2.75
CA VAL A 110 -17.67 -1.96 3.90
C VAL A 110 -18.99 -1.38 4.45
N GLU A 111 -19.30 -1.65 5.72
CA GLU A 111 -20.40 -1.02 6.47
C GLU A 111 -20.15 0.47 6.69
N SER A 112 -21.23 1.25 6.80
CA SER A 112 -21.22 2.70 6.97
C SER A 112 -20.50 3.13 8.25
N TYR A 113 -19.65 4.14 8.15
CA TYR A 113 -19.29 4.96 9.31
C TYR A 113 -20.42 5.98 9.52
N ASP A 114 -21.19 5.81 10.59
CA ASP A 114 -22.05 6.85 11.17
C ASP A 114 -21.20 8.01 11.73
#